data_AF-A0A392UCB0-F1
#
_entry.id   AF-A0A392UCB0-F1
#
_cell.length_a   1.000
_cell.length_b   1.000
_cell.length_c   1.000
_cell.angle_alpha   90.00
_cell.angle_beta   90.00
_cell.angle_gamma   90.00
#
_symmetry.space_group_name_H-M   'P 1'
#
loop_
_entity.id
_entity.type
_entity.pdbx_description
1 polymer ?
#
loop_
_entity_poly.entity_id
_entity_poly.type
_entity_poly.pdbx_seq_one_letter_code
_entity_poly.pdbx_strand_id
1 'polypeptide(L)' 'CAICLTDYLPKETIRCVPDCQHCFHAECVDEWLRMSATCPLCRNSPAVSPVTTPVVTPLSELVPLAFHAR' A
#
# COMPACT_ATOMS: atom_id res chain seq x y z
N CYS A 1 15.24 -5.89 -14.15
CA CYS A 1 13.91 -6.17 -13.54
C CYS A 1 14.04 -7.26 -12.48
N ALA A 2 13.65 -7.01 -11.22
CA ALA A 2 13.82 -8.01 -10.16
C ALA A 2 12.84 -9.19 -10.21
N ILE A 3 11.85 -9.15 -11.11
CA ILE A 3 10.89 -10.25 -11.32
C ILE A 3 11.48 -11.31 -12.28
N CYS A 4 11.92 -10.88 -13.47
CA CYS A 4 12.49 -11.78 -14.48
C CYS A 4 14.03 -11.89 -14.44
N LEU A 5 14.70 -11.09 -13.60
CA LEU A 5 16.16 -11.02 -13.45
C LEU A 5 16.94 -10.61 -14.70
N THR A 6 16.27 -10.05 -15.71
CA THR A 6 16.88 -9.54 -16.96
C THR A 6 17.13 -8.03 -16.88
N ASP A 7 18.13 -7.57 -17.63
CA ASP A 7 18.41 -6.16 -17.87
C ASP A 7 17.25 -5.44 -18.59
N TYR A 8 17.28 -4.11 -18.56
CA TYR A 8 16.32 -3.28 -19.29
C TYR A 8 16.89 -2.90 -20.65
N LEU A 9 16.11 -3.10 -21.71
CA LEU A 9 16.47 -2.79 -23.09
C LEU A 9 15.77 -1.52 -23.60
N PRO A 10 16.37 -0.82 -24.57
CA PRO A 10 15.72 0.29 -25.26
C PRO A 10 14.40 -0.19 -25.89
N LYS A 11 13.34 0.63 -25.75
CA LYS A 11 11.95 0.36 -26.18
C LYS A 11 11.13 -0.56 -25.27
N GLU A 12 11.69 -1.05 -24.16
CA GLU A 12 10.87 -1.76 -23.18
C GLU A 12 10.06 -0.79 -22.33
N THR A 13 8.81 -1.17 -22.04
CA THR A 13 7.92 -0.38 -21.18
C THR A 13 8.16 -0.76 -19.73
N ILE A 14 8.55 0.22 -18.92
CA ILE A 14 8.82 0.06 -17.49
C ILE A 14 7.73 0.77 -16.70
N ARG A 15 7.26 0.13 -15.61
CA ARG A 15 6.34 0.74 -14.66
C ARG A 15 6.95 0.78 -13.27
N CYS A 16 6.66 1.84 -12.53
CA CYS A 16 7.12 2.02 -11.17
C CYS A 16 5.94 2.04 -10.20
N VAL A 17 6.11 1.41 -9.05
CA VAL A 17 5.10 1.39 -7.99
C VAL A 17 5.07 2.76 -7.32
N PRO A 18 3.90 3.42 -7.18
CA PRO A 18 3.83 4.81 -6.71
C PRO A 18 4.36 5.02 -5.29
N ASP A 19 4.09 4.10 -4.35
CA ASP A 19 4.46 4.27 -2.94
C ASP A 19 5.96 4.08 -2.64
N CYS A 20 6.66 3.26 -3.43
CA CYS A 20 8.05 2.89 -3.15
C CYS A 20 9.00 3.14 -4.32
N GLN A 21 8.48 3.61 -5.46
CA GLN A 21 9.22 3.96 -6.67
C GLN A 21 10.07 2.83 -7.27
N HIS A 22 9.83 1.58 -6.87
CA HIS A 22 10.48 0.42 -7.49
C HIS A 22 9.94 0.16 -8.89
N CYS A 23 10.84 0.00 -9.86
CA CYS A 23 10.51 -0.10 -11.27
C CYS A 23 10.77 -1.51 -11.85
N PHE A 24 9.83 -2.00 -12.63
CA PHE A 24 9.84 -3.33 -13.23
C PHE A 24 9.35 -3.26 -14.67
N HIS A 25 9.62 -4.28 -15.49
CA HIS A 25 8.96 -4.40 -16.79
C HIS A 25 7.44 -4.39 -16.59
N ALA A 26 6.73 -3.64 -17.44
CA ALA A 26 5.28 -3.51 -17.37
C ALA A 26 4.60 -4.88 -17.39
N GLU A 27 5.05 -5.77 -18.27
CA GLU A 27 4.52 -7.13 -18.39
C GLU A 27 4.76 -7.96 -17.13
N CYS A 28 5.96 -7.86 -16.54
CA CYS A 28 6.29 -8.59 -15.32
C CYS A 28 5.49 -8.11 -14.10
N VAL A 29 5.36 -6.79 -13.92
CA VAL A 29 4.60 -6.26 -12.77
C VAL A 29 3.11 -6.46 -12.94
N ASP A 30 2.58 -6.41 -14.16
CA ASP A 30 1.16 -6.64 -14.42
C ASP A 30 0.77 -8.09 -14.09
N GLU A 31 1.59 -9.07 -14.48
CA GLU A 31 1.35 -10.48 -14.12
C GLU A 31 1.49 -10.72 -12.62
N TRP A 32 2.51 -10.11 -11.99
CA TRP A 32 2.68 -10.19 -10.54
C TRP A 32 1.48 -9.63 -9.78
N LEU A 33 0.97 -8.46 -10.17
CA LEU A 33 -0.16 -7.80 -9.51
C LEU A 33 -1.48 -8.58 -9.64
N ARG A 34 -1.63 -9.43 -10.66
CA ARG A 34 -2.77 -10.36 -10.77
C ARG A 34 -2.76 -11.43 -9.68
N MET A 35 -1.57 -11.84 -9.22
CA MET A 35 -1.40 -12.86 -8.18
C MET A 35 -1.25 -12.24 -6.79
N SER A 36 -0.61 -11.09 -6.69
CA SER A 36 -0.30 -10.40 -5.44
C SER A 36 -0.16 -8.90 -5.66
N ALA A 37 -1.13 -8.13 -5.14
CA ALA A 37 -1.17 -6.67 -5.23
C ALA A 37 -0.16 -5.99 -4.28
N THR A 38 1.11 -6.43 -4.28
CA THR A 38 2.19 -5.89 -3.45
C THR A 38 3.47 -5.74 -4.25
N CYS A 39 4.34 -4.82 -3.83
CA CYS A 39 5.64 -4.65 -4.47
C CYS A 39 6.53 -5.90 -4.28
N PRO A 40 7.13 -6.46 -5.35
CA PRO A 40 8.02 -7.62 -5.26
C PRO A 40 9.27 -7.40 -4.38
N LEU A 41 9.71 -6.14 -4.24
CA LEU A 41 10.95 -5.79 -3.52
C LEU A 41 10.69 -5.47 -2.04
N CYS A 42 9.75 -4.57 -1.76
CA CYS A 42 9.52 -4.10 -0.39
C CYS A 42 8.24 -4.67 0.24
N ARG A 43 7.45 -5.46 -0.48
CA ARG A 43 6.17 -6.02 -0.05
C ARG A 43 5.11 -4.99 0.37
N ASN A 44 5.34 -3.71 0.09
CA ASN A 44 4.36 -2.67 0.32
C ASN A 44 3.26 -2.75 -0.75
N SER A 45 1.99 -2.74 -0.34
CA SER A 45 0.87 -2.63 -1.28
C SER A 45 0.82 -1.22 -1.87
N PRO A 46 0.54 -1.05 -3.18
CA PRO A 46 0.24 0.26 -3.75
C PRO A 46 -1.16 0.77 -3.35
N ALA A 47 -1.80 0.14 -2.37
CA ALA A 47 -3.07 0.59 -1.85
C ALA A 47 -2.83 1.96 -1.21
N VAL A 48 -3.23 2.99 -1.95
CA VAL A 48 -3.38 4.37 -1.52
C VAL A 48 -3.94 4.33 -0.10
N SER A 49 -3.07 4.55 0.88
CA SER A 49 -3.55 4.75 2.24
C SER A 49 -4.37 6.04 2.17
N PRO A 50 -5.66 6.06 2.56
CA PRO A 50 -6.36 7.31 2.75
C PRO A 50 -5.74 8.02 3.97
N VAL A 51 -4.57 8.63 3.77
CA VAL A 51 -3.98 9.58 4.71
C VAL A 51 -4.75 10.88 4.54
N THR A 52 -6.00 10.90 5.01
CA THR A 52 -6.70 12.08 5.52
C THR A 52 -7.97 11.60 6.24
N THR A 53 -7.83 10.89 7.35
CA THR A 53 -8.81 11.07 8.43
C THR A 53 -8.09 11.86 9.51
N PRO A 54 -8.45 13.13 9.76
CA PRO A 54 -8.09 13.73 11.03
C PRO A 54 -8.79 12.89 12.09
N VAL A 55 -8.01 12.17 12.88
CA VAL A 55 -8.47 11.48 14.08
C VAL A 55 -8.88 12.56 15.08
N VAL A 56 -10.10 13.07 14.93
CA VAL A 56 -10.79 13.83 15.98
C VAL A 56 -11.82 12.92 16.60
N THR A 57 -11.35 12.02 17.45
CA THR A 57 -12.20 11.48 18.51
C THR A 57 -11.67 12.08 19.80
N PRO A 58 -12.21 13.22 20.28
CA PRO A 58 -11.89 13.67 21.62
C PRO A 58 -12.39 12.59 22.59
N LEU A 59 -11.46 12.06 23.36
CA LEU A 59 -11.62 11.02 24.37
C LEU A 59 -12.32 11.62 25.61
N SER A 60 -13.53 12.17 25.42
CA SER A 60 -14.23 12.93 26.46
C SER A 60 -15.66 12.47 26.75
N GLU A 61 -16.17 11.40 26.12
CA GLU A 61 -17.52 10.89 26.42
C GLU A 61 -17.54 9.48 27.03
N LEU A 62 -16.52 9.11 27.81
CA LEU A 62 -16.64 8.05 28.80
C LEU A 62 -17.09 8.65 30.14
N VAL A 63 -18.39 8.93 30.27
CA VAL A 63 -19.03 9.08 31.58
C VAL A 63 -20.01 7.93 31.76
N PRO A 64 -19.66 6.89 32.53
CA PRO A 64 -20.65 5.97 33.07
C PRO A 64 -21.47 6.77 34.09
N LEU A 65 -22.72 7.11 33.76
CA LEU A 65 -23.66 7.61 34.77
C LEU A 65 -23.83 6.49 35.80
N ALA A 66 -23.37 6.82 37.00
CA ALA A 66 -23.21 5.93 38.12
C ALA A 66 -24.47 5.14 38.45
N PHE A 67 -24.30 3.81 38.50
CA PHE A 67 -25.04 2.99 39.45
C PHE A 67 -24.63 3.43 40.87
N HIS A 68 -25.47 4.25 41.50
CA HIS A 68 -25.54 4.26 42.95
C HIS A 68 -26.96 3.91 43.36
N ALA A 69 -27.10 2.62 43.64
CA ALA A 69 -28.20 2.08 44.42
C ALA A 69 -28.18 2.68 45.83
N ARG A 70 -29.29 3.30 46.22
CA ARG A 70 -30.00 3.03 47.48
C ARG A 70 -31.30 3.83 47.57
#